data_AF-A0AA38NUZ8-F1
#
_entry.id   AF-A0AA38NUZ8-F1
#
_cell.length_a   1.000
_cell.length_b   1.000
_cell.length_c   1.000
_cell.angle_alpha   90.00
_cell.angle_beta   90.00
_cell.angle_gamma   90.00
#
_symmetry.space_group_name_H-M   'P 1'
#
loop_
_entity.id
_entity.type
_entity.pdbx_description
1 polymer ?
#
loop_
_entity_poly.entity_id
_entity_poly.type
_entity_poly.pdbx_seq_one_letter_code
_entity_poly.pdbx_strand_id
1 'polypeptide(L)'
;LRKHLHYGQHDPLLMPQPFSIKTPHLPLIRRPDSTSDLRILWARPEEDQFDAIDGFKLSAQPIGLLLGPMVDALEHAYFEIIERMSSWAIASASSSSGTSSSSTPPQSSRTDVQVKSYRGQISYLLGHLRSIPSSFSESRMIFAMCQRCCLELDARITWVQVIAPSWGQMEAWRVPQTREVVGAISSQPLIVESCFRAGIPVWYLRALPVHPQIKVQHWHSIEKPVRDLSELIEKVTSFEDEDPPYPVIYSGGIENLDRYKLMLDNNTRIAFPSSAFDSPFTSPSLLPSSTSSTSSTSSLPQATAAVVGQQGRNKFLEVDSPLMPPSLPSWTTASKTIGATFNPNQHARDGVPRGYILPEPAMIANLSADQTRQAYLLMYLKLRDFLLYRIHKLGVVDALLSADEWRKVLGLERVPVTDGTRSAMERNKVLEVLRAASDGVSGLVCASFLILQSSTDLVLVYRFFTP
;
A
#
# COMPACT_ATOMS: atom_id res chain seq x y z
N LEU A 1 -21.26 16.59 -5.07
CA LEU A 1 -20.09 16.97 -5.89
C LEU A 1 -19.62 18.35 -5.43
N ARG A 2 -18.31 18.57 -5.44
CA ARG A 2 -17.63 19.85 -5.22
C ARG A 2 -17.63 20.65 -6.52
N LYS A 3 -17.22 21.92 -6.44
CA LYS A 3 -16.99 22.80 -7.58
C LYS A 3 -16.10 22.13 -8.63
N HIS A 4 -16.46 22.23 -9.90
CA HIS A 4 -15.90 21.42 -11.02
C HIS A 4 -16.25 19.92 -10.96
N LEU A 5 -17.38 19.57 -10.35
CA LEU A 5 -18.10 18.30 -10.54
C LEU A 5 -17.34 17.01 -10.15
N HIS A 6 -16.50 17.10 -9.12
CA HIS A 6 -15.75 15.96 -8.55
C HIS A 6 -16.09 15.71 -7.06
N TYR A 7 -15.60 14.63 -6.47
CA TYR A 7 -15.86 14.23 -5.07
C TYR A 7 -14.81 14.78 -4.06
N GLY A 8 -14.16 15.90 -4.38
CA GLY A 8 -13.16 16.53 -3.51
C GLY A 8 -11.98 15.61 -3.17
N GLN A 9 -11.54 15.66 -1.90
CA GLN A 9 -10.48 14.81 -1.31
C GLN A 9 -10.72 13.28 -1.39
N HIS A 10 -11.87 12.83 -1.91
CA HIS A 10 -12.22 11.41 -2.02
C HIS A 10 -12.51 10.98 -3.46
N ASP A 11 -12.24 11.79 -4.47
CA ASP A 11 -12.50 11.40 -5.86
C ASP A 11 -11.49 10.34 -6.36
N PRO A 12 -11.96 9.17 -6.84
CA PRO A 12 -11.10 8.16 -7.43
C PRO A 12 -10.33 8.62 -8.67
N LEU A 13 -10.79 9.66 -9.38
CA LEU A 13 -10.07 10.21 -10.54
C LEU A 13 -8.80 10.99 -10.17
N LEU A 14 -8.69 11.48 -8.93
CA LEU A 14 -7.76 12.56 -8.57
C LEU A 14 -6.81 12.19 -7.42
N MET A 15 -7.26 11.32 -6.52
CA MET A 15 -6.51 10.92 -5.32
C MET A 15 -6.22 9.42 -5.31
N PRO A 16 -5.12 8.96 -4.68
CA PRO A 16 -4.88 7.54 -4.47
C PRO A 16 -6.00 6.89 -3.65
N GLN A 17 -6.40 5.67 -4.02
CA GLN A 17 -7.60 5.04 -3.44
C GLN A 17 -7.27 3.80 -2.61
N PRO A 18 -7.95 3.59 -1.46
CA PRO A 18 -7.98 2.30 -0.75
C PRO A 18 -8.17 1.11 -1.70
N PHE A 19 -7.17 0.24 -1.76
CA PHE A 19 -7.20 -0.91 -2.66
C PHE A 19 -8.28 -1.90 -2.25
N SER A 20 -9.03 -2.39 -3.24
CA SER A 20 -10.17 -3.28 -3.04
C SER A 20 -10.30 -4.22 -4.22
N ILE A 21 -10.43 -5.51 -3.97
CA ILE A 21 -10.68 -6.51 -5.03
C ILE A 21 -12.07 -6.38 -5.66
N LYS A 22 -13.01 -5.64 -5.04
CA LYS A 22 -14.30 -5.26 -5.65
C LYS A 22 -14.11 -4.19 -6.74
N THR A 23 -13.17 -3.27 -6.53
CA THR A 23 -12.92 -2.08 -7.37
C THR A 23 -11.43 -1.90 -7.69
N PRO A 24 -10.73 -2.94 -8.20
CA PRO A 24 -9.27 -2.99 -8.23
C PRO A 24 -8.65 -2.13 -9.34
N HIS A 25 -9.49 -1.58 -10.22
CA HIS A 25 -9.10 -0.69 -11.29
C HIS A 25 -9.00 0.77 -10.86
N LEU A 26 -9.64 1.21 -9.76
CA LEU A 26 -9.60 2.63 -9.36
C LEU A 26 -8.15 3.15 -9.14
N PRO A 27 -7.22 2.38 -8.53
CA PRO A 27 -5.80 2.74 -8.48
C PRO A 27 -5.09 2.92 -9.83
N LEU A 28 -5.68 2.41 -10.93
CA LEU A 28 -5.15 2.47 -12.30
C LEU A 28 -5.73 3.62 -13.13
N ILE A 29 -6.60 4.46 -12.56
CA ILE A 29 -7.05 5.67 -13.25
C ILE A 29 -5.80 6.52 -13.53
N ARG A 30 -5.59 6.84 -14.81
CA ARG A 30 -4.45 7.64 -15.28
C ARG A 30 -4.42 8.98 -14.55
N ARG A 31 -3.23 9.58 -14.40
CA ARG A 31 -3.14 10.99 -13.98
C ARG A 31 -3.46 11.94 -15.14
N PRO A 32 -3.79 13.21 -14.88
CA PRO A 32 -3.71 14.25 -15.91
C PRO A 32 -2.26 14.34 -16.41
N ASP A 33 -2.08 14.17 -17.71
CA ASP A 33 -0.78 14.18 -18.38
C ASP A 33 -0.74 15.35 -19.35
N SER A 34 0.24 16.23 -19.20
CA SER A 34 0.44 17.39 -20.06
C SER A 34 0.95 17.04 -21.46
N THR A 35 1.11 15.77 -21.82
CA THR A 35 1.70 15.34 -23.11
C THR A 35 0.84 14.36 -23.92
N SER A 36 -0.18 13.74 -23.34
CA SER A 36 -1.01 12.71 -24.00
C SER A 36 -2.18 13.30 -24.81
N ASP A 37 -2.56 12.64 -25.91
CA ASP A 37 -3.77 12.96 -26.70
C ASP A 37 -5.06 12.84 -25.87
N LEU A 38 -5.04 12.05 -24.79
CA LEU A 38 -6.14 11.89 -23.82
C LEU A 38 -6.36 13.13 -22.90
N ARG A 39 -5.68 14.27 -23.13
CA ARG A 39 -5.90 15.54 -22.39
C ARG A 39 -7.37 15.94 -22.26
N ILE A 40 -8.20 15.64 -23.26
CA ILE A 40 -9.65 15.94 -23.26
C ILE A 40 -10.39 15.29 -22.07
N LEU A 41 -9.87 14.20 -21.49
CA LEU A 41 -10.42 13.56 -20.29
C LEU A 41 -10.24 14.40 -19.00
N TRP A 42 -9.48 15.51 -19.09
CA TRP A 42 -9.21 16.45 -17.99
C TRP A 42 -9.54 17.90 -18.35
N ALA A 43 -9.99 18.15 -19.58
CA ALA A 43 -10.42 19.47 -20.05
C ALA A 43 -11.70 19.91 -19.31
N ARG A 44 -11.96 21.22 -19.32
CA ARG A 44 -13.17 21.82 -18.76
C ARG A 44 -13.85 22.66 -19.85
N PRO A 45 -15.14 22.45 -20.14
CA PRO A 45 -15.88 23.36 -21.01
C PRO A 45 -16.03 24.74 -20.35
N GLU A 46 -15.68 25.78 -21.09
CA GLU A 46 -15.90 27.20 -20.74
C GLU A 46 -17.11 27.77 -21.50
N GLU A 47 -17.62 28.94 -21.11
CA GLU A 47 -18.89 29.48 -21.62
C GLU A 47 -18.82 29.91 -23.10
N ASP A 48 -17.64 30.24 -23.59
CA ASP A 48 -17.36 30.48 -25.01
C ASP A 48 -17.38 29.19 -25.86
N GLN A 49 -17.35 28.01 -25.21
CA GLN A 49 -17.43 26.69 -25.84
C GLN A 49 -18.87 26.13 -25.85
N PHE A 50 -19.88 26.97 -25.61
CA PHE A 50 -21.29 26.60 -25.59
C PHE A 50 -22.10 27.46 -26.58
N ASP A 51 -22.62 26.83 -27.64
CA ASP A 51 -23.48 27.49 -28.61
C ASP A 51 -24.94 27.42 -28.14
N ALA A 52 -25.39 28.51 -27.52
CA ALA A 52 -26.77 28.70 -27.12
C ALA A 52 -27.68 28.85 -28.35
N ILE A 53 -28.86 28.21 -28.35
CA ILE A 53 -29.79 28.26 -29.48
C ILE A 53 -30.38 29.67 -29.63
N ASP A 54 -30.53 30.13 -30.88
CA ASP A 54 -31.16 31.42 -31.18
C ASP A 54 -32.58 31.51 -30.58
N GLY A 55 -32.86 32.63 -29.92
CA GLY A 55 -34.04 32.82 -29.06
C GLY A 55 -33.79 32.53 -27.58
N PHE A 56 -32.86 31.63 -27.23
CA PHE A 56 -32.49 31.33 -25.84
C PHE A 56 -31.25 32.11 -25.34
N LYS A 57 -30.48 32.74 -26.25
CA LYS A 57 -29.28 33.55 -25.97
C LYS A 57 -29.48 34.70 -24.96
N LEU A 58 -30.72 35.14 -24.72
CA LEU A 58 -31.06 36.21 -23.77
C LEU A 58 -31.71 35.68 -22.47
N SER A 59 -31.78 34.35 -22.28
CA SER A 59 -32.24 33.73 -21.04
C SER A 59 -31.17 33.85 -19.95
N ALA A 60 -31.59 34.00 -18.69
CA ALA A 60 -30.69 33.87 -17.53
C ALA A 60 -30.09 32.46 -17.40
N GLN A 61 -30.69 31.46 -18.07
CA GLN A 61 -30.12 30.14 -18.29
C GLN A 61 -30.32 29.78 -19.78
N PRO A 62 -29.32 30.04 -20.65
CA PRO A 62 -29.41 29.71 -22.06
C PRO A 62 -29.37 28.18 -22.27
N ILE A 63 -30.14 27.71 -23.25
CA ILE A 63 -30.19 26.31 -23.68
C ILE A 63 -29.42 26.18 -25.00
N GLY A 64 -28.56 25.18 -25.12
CA GLY A 64 -27.58 25.07 -26.19
C GLY A 64 -26.86 23.73 -26.22
N LEU A 65 -25.78 23.66 -26.99
CA LEU A 65 -24.90 22.51 -27.13
C LEU A 65 -23.45 22.94 -26.88
N LEU A 66 -22.60 22.01 -26.41
CA LEU A 66 -21.15 22.24 -26.46
C LEU A 66 -20.67 22.24 -27.92
N LEU A 67 -19.67 23.08 -28.23
CA LEU A 67 -19.08 23.14 -29.57
C LEU A 67 -18.59 21.75 -30.01
N GLY A 68 -18.95 21.36 -31.24
CA GLY A 68 -18.63 20.06 -31.84
C GLY A 68 -17.21 19.54 -31.53
N PRO A 69 -16.13 20.31 -31.76
CA PRO A 69 -14.76 19.90 -31.48
C PRO A 69 -14.48 19.38 -30.06
N MET A 70 -15.19 19.86 -29.03
CA MET A 70 -15.06 19.35 -27.66
C MET A 70 -15.66 17.94 -27.51
N VAL A 71 -16.81 17.70 -28.15
CA VAL A 71 -17.52 16.42 -28.14
C VAL A 71 -16.81 15.40 -29.06
N ASP A 72 -16.35 15.86 -30.23
CA ASP A 72 -15.57 15.08 -31.19
C ASP A 72 -14.24 14.60 -30.58
N ALA A 73 -13.53 15.47 -29.86
CA ALA A 73 -12.30 15.08 -29.15
C ALA A 73 -12.58 14.05 -28.04
N LEU A 74 -13.68 14.20 -27.28
CA LEU A 74 -14.03 13.27 -26.21
C LEU A 74 -14.45 11.89 -26.77
N GLU A 75 -15.15 11.87 -27.90
CA GLU A 75 -15.47 10.64 -28.63
C GLU A 75 -14.20 9.99 -29.24
N HIS A 76 -13.26 10.78 -29.75
CA HIS A 76 -11.98 10.27 -30.25
C HIS A 76 -11.18 9.58 -29.13
N ALA A 77 -11.09 10.19 -27.95
CA ALA A 77 -10.47 9.58 -26.76
C ALA A 77 -11.16 8.28 -26.31
N TYR A 78 -12.50 8.20 -26.41
CA TYR A 78 -13.23 6.95 -26.19
C TYR A 78 -12.85 5.86 -27.21
N PHE A 79 -12.81 6.20 -28.50
CA PHE A 79 -12.41 5.24 -29.54
C PHE A 79 -10.96 4.77 -29.39
N GLU A 80 -10.02 5.65 -29.01
CA GLU A 80 -8.62 5.27 -28.75
C GLU A 80 -8.50 4.22 -27.63
N ILE A 81 -9.30 4.36 -26.55
CA ILE A 81 -9.38 3.38 -25.45
C ILE A 81 -9.91 2.02 -25.94
N ILE A 82 -10.90 2.02 -26.84
CA ILE A 82 -11.50 0.80 -27.42
C ILE A 82 -10.60 0.14 -28.49
N GLU A 83 -9.81 0.92 -29.21
CA GLU A 83 -8.79 0.40 -30.12
C GLU A 83 -7.66 -0.29 -29.33
N ARG A 84 -7.15 0.37 -28.28
CA ARG A 84 -6.15 -0.19 -27.36
C ARG A 84 -6.57 -1.56 -26.80
N MET A 85 -7.81 -1.65 -26.32
CA MET A 85 -8.48 -2.88 -25.87
C MET A 85 -8.46 -3.99 -26.94
N SER A 86 -8.57 -3.63 -28.22
CA SER A 86 -8.65 -4.56 -29.35
C SER A 86 -7.27 -5.02 -29.82
N SER A 87 -6.29 -4.12 -29.87
CA SER A 87 -4.89 -4.42 -30.22
C SER A 87 -4.25 -5.41 -29.24
N TRP A 88 -4.51 -5.26 -27.93
CA TRP A 88 -4.07 -6.22 -26.92
C TRP A 88 -4.69 -7.63 -27.10
N ALA A 89 -5.95 -7.72 -27.53
CA ALA A 89 -6.60 -9.01 -27.80
C ALA A 89 -5.97 -9.73 -29.02
N ILE A 90 -5.55 -8.98 -30.05
CA ILE A 90 -4.85 -9.53 -31.22
C ILE A 90 -3.45 -10.04 -30.83
N ALA A 91 -2.68 -9.24 -30.09
CA ALA A 91 -1.33 -9.60 -29.64
C ALA A 91 -1.32 -10.82 -28.70
N SER A 92 -2.37 -10.98 -27.88
CA SER A 92 -2.55 -12.16 -27.01
C SER A 92 -2.83 -13.42 -27.83
N ALA A 93 -3.70 -13.32 -28.85
CA ALA A 93 -4.11 -14.46 -29.67
C ALA A 93 -2.95 -15.02 -30.52
N SER A 94 -2.14 -14.16 -31.14
CA SER A 94 -0.95 -14.60 -31.91
C SER A 94 0.08 -15.30 -31.04
N SER A 95 0.29 -14.80 -29.82
CA SER A 95 1.22 -15.38 -28.83
C SER A 95 0.78 -16.76 -28.33
N SER A 96 -0.52 -17.06 -28.32
CA SER A 96 -1.09 -18.34 -27.85
C SER A 96 -1.07 -19.48 -28.86
N SER A 97 -0.38 -19.32 -30.00
CA SER A 97 -0.36 -20.29 -31.11
C SER A 97 0.54 -21.53 -30.89
N GLY A 98 1.19 -21.64 -29.72
CA GLY A 98 2.02 -22.78 -29.33
C GLY A 98 1.74 -23.29 -27.91
N THR A 99 1.93 -24.60 -27.71
CA THR A 99 1.84 -25.32 -26.42
C THR A 99 0.43 -25.48 -25.84
N SER A 100 -0.20 -26.62 -26.14
CA SER A 100 -1.47 -27.03 -25.52
C SER A 100 -1.28 -27.43 -24.05
N SER A 101 -1.72 -26.57 -23.13
CA SER A 101 -1.93 -26.90 -21.71
C SER A 101 -3.24 -26.31 -21.19
N SER A 102 -3.95 -27.04 -20.35
CA SER A 102 -5.32 -26.72 -19.94
C SER A 102 -5.37 -25.71 -18.78
N SER A 103 -5.11 -24.44 -19.08
CA SER A 103 -5.50 -23.32 -18.21
C SER A 103 -6.83 -22.72 -18.67
N THR A 104 -7.70 -22.34 -17.74
CA THR A 104 -8.96 -21.65 -18.04
C THR A 104 -8.68 -20.37 -18.85
N PRO A 105 -9.39 -20.11 -19.97
CA PRO A 105 -9.11 -18.93 -20.78
C PRO A 105 -9.28 -17.65 -19.93
N PRO A 106 -8.33 -16.68 -20.00
CA PRO A 106 -8.44 -15.45 -19.23
C PRO A 106 -9.74 -14.73 -19.59
N GLN A 107 -10.47 -14.26 -18.58
CA GLN A 107 -11.79 -13.64 -18.78
C GLN A 107 -11.70 -12.53 -19.82
N SER A 108 -12.32 -12.75 -20.98
CA SER A 108 -12.20 -11.80 -22.07
C SER A 108 -12.79 -10.46 -21.62
N SER A 109 -12.02 -9.39 -21.77
CA SER A 109 -12.49 -8.02 -21.49
C SER A 109 -13.74 -7.65 -22.32
N ARG A 110 -14.00 -8.34 -23.43
CA ARG A 110 -15.26 -8.26 -24.22
C ARG A 110 -16.48 -8.83 -23.49
N THR A 111 -16.30 -9.73 -22.53
CA THR A 111 -17.37 -10.32 -21.71
C THR A 111 -17.53 -9.67 -20.34
N ASP A 112 -16.59 -8.83 -19.91
CA ASP A 112 -16.62 -8.11 -18.63
C ASP A 112 -17.84 -7.17 -18.50
N VAL A 113 -18.55 -7.27 -17.37
CA VAL A 113 -19.81 -6.55 -17.14
C VAL A 113 -19.59 -5.05 -16.89
N GLN A 114 -18.50 -4.67 -16.23
CA GLN A 114 -18.17 -3.26 -15.99
C GLN A 114 -17.74 -2.58 -17.29
N VAL A 115 -16.89 -3.24 -18.09
CA VAL A 115 -16.52 -2.76 -19.44
C VAL A 115 -17.76 -2.54 -20.32
N LYS A 116 -18.70 -3.49 -20.34
CA LYS A 116 -19.98 -3.32 -21.07
C LYS A 116 -20.81 -2.16 -20.54
N SER A 117 -20.89 -2.00 -19.22
CA SER A 117 -21.65 -0.91 -18.59
C SER A 117 -21.06 0.46 -18.96
N TYR A 118 -19.76 0.70 -18.74
CA TYR A 118 -19.13 1.98 -19.09
C TYR A 118 -19.27 2.31 -20.58
N ARG A 119 -19.12 1.33 -21.48
CA ARG A 119 -19.34 1.55 -22.93
C ARG A 119 -20.76 2.00 -23.27
N GLY A 120 -21.77 1.37 -22.66
CA GLY A 120 -23.16 1.81 -22.79
C GLY A 120 -23.39 3.21 -22.24
N GLN A 121 -22.76 3.53 -21.09
CA GLN A 121 -22.86 4.86 -20.48
C GLN A 121 -22.22 5.95 -21.35
N ILE A 122 -21.00 5.74 -21.84
CA ILE A 122 -20.26 6.69 -22.70
C ILE A 122 -21.04 6.94 -24.00
N SER A 123 -21.52 5.88 -24.67
CA SER A 123 -22.29 6.05 -25.91
C SER A 123 -23.62 6.79 -25.71
N TYR A 124 -24.28 6.66 -24.54
CA TYR A 124 -25.44 7.48 -24.22
C TYR A 124 -25.06 8.95 -23.95
N LEU A 125 -24.02 9.19 -23.14
CA LEU A 125 -23.57 10.53 -22.76
C LEU A 125 -23.08 11.34 -23.97
N LEU A 126 -22.29 10.72 -24.87
CA LEU A 126 -21.90 11.33 -26.15
C LEU A 126 -23.12 11.60 -27.04
N GLY A 127 -24.08 10.67 -27.11
CA GLY A 127 -25.34 10.87 -27.84
C GLY A 127 -26.14 12.07 -27.32
N HIS A 128 -26.20 12.25 -26.00
CA HIS A 128 -26.82 13.39 -25.33
C HIS A 128 -26.09 14.69 -25.72
N LEU A 129 -24.77 14.77 -25.53
CA LEU A 129 -23.96 15.94 -25.88
C LEU A 129 -24.04 16.35 -27.35
N ARG A 130 -24.22 15.38 -28.27
CA ARG A 130 -24.37 15.64 -29.70
C ARG A 130 -25.77 16.11 -30.12
N SER A 131 -26.83 15.76 -29.37
CA SER A 131 -28.21 15.73 -29.92
C SER A 131 -29.30 16.33 -29.04
N ILE A 132 -29.03 16.60 -27.76
CA ILE A 132 -30.02 17.10 -26.80
C ILE A 132 -29.54 18.45 -26.25
N PRO A 133 -30.14 19.57 -26.69
CA PRO A 133 -29.86 20.88 -26.13
C PRO A 133 -30.20 20.92 -24.64
N SER A 134 -29.26 21.41 -23.84
CA SER A 134 -29.31 21.44 -22.37
C SER A 134 -28.82 22.80 -21.85
N SER A 135 -28.93 23.04 -20.55
CA SER A 135 -28.26 24.21 -19.95
C SER A 135 -26.73 24.02 -19.94
N PHE A 136 -25.94 25.10 -19.93
CA PHE A 136 -24.47 24.99 -19.87
C PHE A 136 -23.98 24.18 -18.65
N SER A 137 -24.63 24.33 -17.49
CA SER A 137 -24.31 23.56 -16.28
C SER A 137 -24.58 22.06 -16.45
N GLU A 138 -25.66 21.70 -17.15
CA GLU A 138 -26.05 20.32 -17.44
C GLU A 138 -25.14 19.70 -18.52
N SER A 139 -24.85 20.43 -19.59
CA SER A 139 -23.83 20.08 -20.58
C SER A 139 -22.47 19.80 -19.93
N ARG A 140 -22.01 20.67 -19.02
CA ARG A 140 -20.78 20.44 -18.22
C ARG A 140 -20.85 19.19 -17.34
N MET A 141 -22.01 18.87 -16.76
CA MET A 141 -22.21 17.65 -15.98
C MET A 141 -22.11 16.39 -16.83
N ILE A 142 -22.80 16.36 -17.97
CA ILE A 142 -22.81 15.23 -18.88
C ILE A 142 -21.40 15.00 -19.45
N PHE A 143 -20.68 16.08 -19.77
CA PHE A 143 -19.27 16.04 -20.17
C PHE A 143 -18.38 15.45 -19.06
N ALA A 144 -18.47 15.96 -17.83
CA ALA A 144 -17.69 15.47 -16.69
C ALA A 144 -17.98 14.00 -16.32
N MET A 145 -19.24 13.56 -16.43
CA MET A 145 -19.58 12.15 -16.25
C MET A 145 -19.02 11.29 -17.39
N CYS A 146 -19.04 11.76 -18.63
CA CYS A 146 -18.47 11.04 -19.77
C CYS A 146 -16.93 10.89 -19.65
N GLN A 147 -16.23 11.95 -19.23
CA GLN A 147 -14.80 11.91 -18.90
C GLN A 147 -14.51 10.84 -17.82
N ARG A 148 -15.30 10.84 -16.72
CA ARG A 148 -15.19 9.83 -15.65
C ARG A 148 -15.37 8.41 -16.18
N CYS A 149 -16.41 8.14 -16.95
CA CYS A 149 -16.67 6.82 -17.51
C CYS A 149 -15.53 6.36 -18.44
N CYS A 150 -14.95 7.24 -19.25
CA CYS A 150 -13.78 6.94 -20.08
C CYS A 150 -12.54 6.58 -19.24
N LEU A 151 -12.26 7.34 -18.17
CA LEU A 151 -11.13 7.10 -17.28
C LEU A 151 -11.28 5.79 -16.49
N GLU A 152 -12.47 5.51 -15.95
CA GLU A 152 -12.77 4.24 -15.25
C GLU A 152 -12.76 3.05 -16.23
N LEU A 153 -13.10 3.26 -17.51
CA LEU A 153 -13.01 2.25 -18.57
C LEU A 153 -11.56 1.91 -18.96
N ASP A 154 -10.68 2.89 -19.21
CA ASP A 154 -9.24 2.64 -19.49
C ASP A 154 -8.58 1.89 -18.33
N ALA A 155 -8.90 2.30 -17.10
CA ALA A 155 -8.46 1.65 -15.88
C ALA A 155 -8.98 0.22 -15.76
N ARG A 156 -10.26 -0.04 -16.07
CA ARG A 156 -10.86 -1.40 -16.04
C ARG A 156 -10.26 -2.31 -17.12
N ILE A 157 -10.04 -1.81 -18.33
CA ILE A 157 -9.37 -2.54 -19.41
C ILE A 157 -7.94 -2.91 -18.99
N THR A 158 -7.18 -1.93 -18.47
CA THR A 158 -5.81 -2.15 -17.97
C THR A 158 -5.77 -3.18 -16.84
N TRP A 159 -6.72 -3.15 -15.90
CA TRP A 159 -6.84 -4.20 -14.88
C TRP A 159 -7.08 -5.58 -15.51
N VAL A 160 -8.15 -5.74 -16.30
CA VAL A 160 -8.60 -7.05 -16.80
C VAL A 160 -7.60 -7.67 -17.78
N GLN A 161 -6.96 -6.88 -18.65
CA GLN A 161 -6.09 -7.39 -19.69
C GLN A 161 -4.62 -7.54 -19.28
N VAL A 162 -4.11 -6.67 -18.39
CA VAL A 162 -2.66 -6.59 -18.11
C VAL A 162 -2.30 -7.05 -16.70
N ILE A 163 -3.07 -6.63 -15.69
CA ILE A 163 -2.67 -6.80 -14.29
C ILE A 163 -3.35 -8.02 -13.64
N ALA A 164 -4.65 -8.21 -13.83
CA ALA A 164 -5.39 -9.36 -13.30
C ALA A 164 -4.81 -10.73 -13.73
N PRO A 165 -4.35 -10.95 -14.98
CA PRO A 165 -3.78 -12.25 -15.38
C PRO A 165 -2.46 -12.60 -14.71
N SER A 166 -1.70 -11.61 -14.19
CA SER A 166 -0.42 -11.80 -13.52
C SER A 166 -0.48 -11.57 -12.00
N TRP A 167 -1.63 -11.17 -11.47
CA TRP A 167 -1.82 -10.78 -10.07
C TRP A 167 -1.47 -11.93 -9.11
N GLY A 168 -0.56 -11.67 -8.18
CA GLY A 168 -0.03 -12.67 -7.24
C GLY A 168 1.01 -13.65 -7.82
N GLN A 169 1.20 -13.69 -9.15
CA GLN A 169 2.20 -14.54 -9.83
C GLN A 169 3.50 -13.81 -10.20
N MET A 170 3.55 -12.49 -10.00
CA MET A 170 4.66 -11.62 -10.42
C MET A 170 5.96 -11.93 -9.66
N GLU A 171 7.09 -12.01 -10.36
CA GLU A 171 8.42 -12.27 -9.77
C GLU A 171 8.80 -11.24 -8.69
N ALA A 172 9.36 -11.70 -7.56
CA ALA A 172 9.65 -10.85 -6.40
C ALA A 172 10.87 -9.92 -6.55
N TRP A 173 11.74 -10.18 -7.52
CA TRP A 173 13.03 -9.51 -7.73
C TRP A 173 13.04 -8.52 -8.89
N ARG A 174 11.94 -8.39 -9.65
CA ARG A 174 11.82 -7.33 -10.68
C ARG A 174 11.23 -6.08 -10.06
N VAL A 175 11.93 -4.96 -10.22
CA VAL A 175 11.33 -3.63 -10.06
C VAL A 175 10.64 -3.30 -11.39
N PRO A 176 9.29 -3.21 -11.44
CA PRO A 176 8.59 -2.78 -12.65
C PRO A 176 8.76 -1.28 -12.86
N GLN A 177 8.54 -0.82 -14.09
CA GLN A 177 8.38 0.61 -14.36
C GLN A 177 7.09 1.12 -13.67
N THR A 178 7.22 2.22 -12.93
CA THR A 178 6.10 2.93 -12.30
C THR A 178 5.10 3.40 -13.36
N ARG A 179 3.80 3.23 -13.10
CA ARG A 179 2.71 3.68 -13.97
C ARG A 179 2.24 5.07 -13.56
N GLU A 180 1.95 5.93 -14.54
CA GLU A 180 1.34 7.25 -14.31
C GLU A 180 -0.17 7.18 -14.06
N VAL A 181 -0.51 6.61 -12.91
CA VAL A 181 -1.86 6.41 -12.41
C VAL A 181 -1.98 6.96 -10.98
N VAL A 182 -3.20 7.27 -10.53
CA VAL A 182 -3.46 7.84 -9.19
C VAL A 182 -2.81 7.00 -8.09
N GLY A 183 -2.96 5.67 -8.16
CA GLY A 183 -2.34 4.70 -7.28
C GLY A 183 -3.20 4.24 -6.09
N ALA A 184 -2.61 3.37 -5.27
CA ALA A 184 -3.30 2.59 -4.25
C ALA A 184 -2.91 3.01 -2.82
N ILE A 185 -3.87 2.97 -1.90
CA ILE A 185 -3.63 3.06 -0.46
C ILE A 185 -3.92 1.68 0.15
N SER A 186 -3.05 1.17 1.02
CA SER A 186 -3.34 -0.08 1.75
C SER A 186 -2.58 -0.17 3.07
N SER A 187 -3.16 -0.87 4.03
CA SER A 187 -2.53 -1.29 5.29
C SER A 187 -2.12 -2.77 5.30
N GLN A 188 -2.37 -3.51 4.21
CA GLN A 188 -2.08 -4.94 4.08
C GLN A 188 -0.78 -5.15 3.30
N PRO A 189 0.29 -5.74 3.89
CA PRO A 189 1.59 -5.91 3.22
C PRO A 189 1.51 -6.59 1.86
N LEU A 190 0.74 -7.69 1.75
CA LEU A 190 0.58 -8.48 0.53
C LEU A 190 -0.06 -7.66 -0.62
N ILE A 191 -0.95 -6.73 -0.28
CA ILE A 191 -1.58 -5.83 -1.25
C ILE A 191 -0.62 -4.73 -1.68
N VAL A 192 0.17 -4.17 -0.75
CA VAL A 192 1.22 -3.19 -1.07
C VAL A 192 2.25 -3.82 -2.00
N GLU A 193 2.71 -5.03 -1.69
CA GLU A 193 3.64 -5.78 -2.52
C GLU A 193 3.04 -6.11 -3.90
N SER A 194 1.77 -6.56 -3.97
CA SER A 194 1.11 -6.84 -5.26
C SER A 194 0.95 -5.58 -6.11
N CYS A 195 0.61 -4.43 -5.50
CA CYS A 195 0.56 -3.14 -6.20
C CYS A 195 1.95 -2.72 -6.70
N PHE A 196 2.97 -2.84 -5.84
CA PHE A 196 4.36 -2.51 -6.19
C PHE A 196 4.86 -3.37 -7.36
N ARG A 197 4.70 -4.70 -7.30
CA ARG A 197 5.07 -5.62 -8.41
C ARG A 197 4.28 -5.37 -9.69
N ALA A 198 3.06 -4.82 -9.61
CA ALA A 198 2.26 -4.41 -10.76
C ALA A 198 2.62 -3.02 -11.35
N GLY A 199 3.58 -2.31 -10.75
CA GLY A 199 3.99 -0.95 -11.13
C GLY A 199 3.01 0.14 -10.68
N ILE A 200 2.09 -0.18 -9.76
CA ILE A 200 1.08 0.77 -9.26
C ILE A 200 1.72 1.60 -8.12
N PRO A 201 1.74 2.94 -8.20
CA PRO A 201 2.14 3.79 -7.08
C PRO A 201 1.33 3.43 -5.82
N VAL A 202 2.00 3.15 -4.71
CA VAL A 202 1.34 2.65 -3.50
C VAL A 202 1.85 3.31 -2.23
N TRP A 203 0.90 3.70 -1.38
CA TRP A 203 1.12 4.28 -0.07
C TRP A 203 0.76 3.23 0.98
N TYR A 204 1.76 2.78 1.73
CA TYR A 204 1.56 1.85 2.83
C TYR A 204 1.20 2.62 4.09
N LEU A 205 -0.03 2.44 4.56
CA LEU A 205 -0.51 2.97 5.83
C LEU A 205 -0.28 1.94 6.92
N ARG A 206 0.74 2.15 7.75
CA ARG A 206 0.94 1.35 8.96
C ARG A 206 0.55 2.19 10.16
N ALA A 207 -0.47 1.75 10.90
CA ALA A 207 -0.66 2.20 12.27
C ALA A 207 0.59 1.78 13.07
N LEU A 208 1.38 2.75 13.51
CA LEU A 208 2.44 2.49 14.48
C LEU A 208 1.83 2.54 15.88
N PRO A 209 2.00 1.51 16.72
CA PRO A 209 1.92 1.75 18.15
C PRO A 209 2.96 2.81 18.52
N VAL A 210 2.69 3.64 19.53
CA VAL A 210 3.65 4.60 20.10
C VAL A 210 4.69 3.83 20.93
N HIS A 211 5.47 2.99 20.24
CA HIS A 211 6.42 2.06 20.82
C HIS A 211 7.79 2.74 20.88
N PRO A 212 8.39 2.96 22.08
CA PRO A 212 9.59 3.78 22.27
C PRO A 212 10.90 3.12 21.76
N GLN A 213 10.79 2.18 20.82
CA GLN A 213 11.88 1.42 20.21
C GLN A 213 11.91 1.54 18.69
N ILE A 214 10.91 2.15 18.04
CA ILE A 214 10.98 2.50 16.63
C ILE A 214 11.82 3.77 16.50
N LYS A 215 13.14 3.60 16.29
CA LYS A 215 14.05 4.72 16.03
C LYS A 215 13.80 5.29 14.64
N VAL A 216 12.82 6.19 14.53
CA VAL A 216 12.61 7.05 13.36
C VAL A 216 13.90 7.85 13.14
N GLN A 217 14.64 7.54 12.06
CA GLN A 217 15.95 8.16 11.81
C GLN A 217 15.82 9.64 11.45
N HIS A 218 14.85 9.96 10.57
CA HIS A 218 14.43 11.31 10.22
C HIS A 218 12.91 11.38 10.17
N TRP A 219 12.36 12.44 10.77
CA TRP A 219 11.02 12.90 10.47
C TRP A 219 11.13 13.85 9.28
N HIS A 220 10.71 13.41 8.11
CA HIS A 220 10.46 14.36 7.03
C HIS A 220 9.20 15.14 7.40
N SER A 221 9.29 16.47 7.37
CA SER A 221 8.09 17.29 7.18
C SER A 221 7.44 16.87 5.85
N ILE A 222 6.14 17.10 5.70
CA ILE A 222 5.49 16.87 4.39
C ILE A 222 6.04 17.92 3.41
N GLU A 223 7.10 17.55 2.71
CA GLU A 223 7.61 18.29 1.57
C GLU A 223 6.47 18.44 0.58
N LYS A 224 6.18 19.68 0.14
CA LYS A 224 5.11 19.94 -0.83
C LYS A 224 5.29 18.99 -2.03
N PRO A 225 4.24 18.28 -2.48
CA PRO A 225 4.40 17.31 -3.57
C PRO A 225 5.10 17.93 -4.78
N VAL A 226 5.96 17.15 -5.44
CA VAL A 226 6.78 17.55 -6.60
C VAL A 226 5.99 18.52 -7.49
N ARG A 227 6.55 19.72 -7.70
CA ARG A 227 5.77 20.95 -7.95
C ARG A 227 4.70 20.80 -9.03
N ASP A 228 5.05 20.11 -10.12
CA ASP A 228 4.17 19.85 -11.26
C ASP A 228 2.87 19.14 -10.87
N LEU A 229 2.93 18.16 -9.95
CA LEU A 229 1.75 17.43 -9.46
C LEU A 229 0.89 18.28 -8.51
N SER A 230 1.51 19.09 -7.65
CA SER A 230 0.77 20.00 -6.76
C SER A 230 -0.02 21.00 -7.60
N GLU A 231 0.65 21.70 -8.52
CA GLU A 231 -0.01 22.71 -9.35
C GLU A 231 -1.09 22.13 -10.27
N LEU A 232 -0.89 20.92 -10.81
CA LEU A 232 -1.88 20.27 -11.68
C LEU A 232 -3.11 19.79 -10.89
N ILE A 233 -2.91 19.26 -9.68
CA ILE A 233 -4.03 18.88 -8.79
C ILE A 233 -4.73 20.13 -8.24
N GLU A 234 -4.02 21.20 -7.88
CA GLU A 234 -4.62 22.48 -7.46
C GLU A 234 -5.41 23.15 -8.61
N LYS A 235 -4.98 23.00 -9.86
CA LYS A 235 -5.76 23.46 -11.04
C LYS A 235 -7.01 22.61 -11.25
N VAL A 236 -6.94 21.29 -11.08
CA VAL A 236 -8.02 20.35 -11.41
C VAL A 236 -9.00 20.10 -10.24
N THR A 237 -8.63 20.35 -8.98
CA THR A 237 -9.47 20.13 -7.79
C THR A 237 -9.88 21.42 -7.08
N SER A 238 -11.12 21.47 -6.59
CA SER A 238 -11.58 22.44 -5.58
C SER A 238 -12.22 21.74 -4.38
N PHE A 239 -12.11 22.35 -3.21
CA PHE A 239 -12.74 21.90 -1.98
C PHE A 239 -14.00 22.71 -1.65
N GLU A 240 -14.32 23.73 -2.45
CA GLU A 240 -15.58 24.46 -2.41
C GLU A 240 -16.73 23.55 -2.88
N ASP A 241 -17.92 23.69 -2.29
CA ASP A 241 -19.12 23.09 -2.87
C ASP A 241 -19.52 23.87 -4.14
N GLU A 242 -20.18 23.20 -5.10
CA GLU A 242 -20.80 23.89 -6.25
C GLU A 242 -22.05 24.65 -5.76
N ASP A 243 -22.50 25.69 -6.49
CA ASP A 243 -23.72 26.44 -6.17
C ASP A 243 -24.79 26.18 -7.24
N PRO A 244 -25.97 25.62 -6.90
CA PRO A 244 -26.40 25.14 -5.58
C PRO A 244 -25.71 23.83 -5.14
N PRO A 245 -25.56 23.59 -3.82
CA PRO A 245 -24.82 22.45 -3.29
C PRO A 245 -25.52 21.11 -3.54
N TYR A 246 -24.75 20.16 -4.09
CA TYR A 246 -25.19 18.78 -4.28
C TYR A 246 -25.36 18.02 -2.95
N PRO A 247 -26.32 17.07 -2.86
CA PRO A 247 -26.57 16.31 -1.64
C PRO A 247 -25.37 15.43 -1.23
N VAL A 248 -25.23 15.24 0.08
CA VAL A 248 -24.25 14.33 0.68
C VAL A 248 -24.70 12.87 0.45
N ILE A 249 -24.03 12.18 -0.47
CA ILE A 249 -24.34 10.78 -0.82
C ILE A 249 -23.70 9.74 0.11
N TYR A 250 -22.72 10.15 0.91
CA TYR A 250 -21.99 9.27 1.83
C TYR A 250 -21.40 10.09 2.99
N SER A 251 -21.41 9.52 4.20
CA SER A 251 -20.73 10.06 5.37
C SER A 251 -20.18 8.91 6.22
N GLY A 252 -18.88 8.92 6.48
CA GLY A 252 -18.16 7.88 7.20
C GLY A 252 -16.68 7.84 6.80
N GLY A 253 -15.93 6.86 7.31
CA GLY A 253 -14.49 6.75 7.07
C GLY A 253 -14.10 6.33 5.64
N ILE A 254 -12.81 6.48 5.35
CA ILE A 254 -12.20 6.25 4.02
C ILE A 254 -12.11 4.75 3.69
N GLU A 255 -11.99 3.93 4.74
CA GLU A 255 -11.89 2.47 4.71
C GLU A 255 -13.19 1.76 4.29
N ASN A 256 -14.35 2.44 4.34
CA ASN A 256 -15.60 1.85 3.85
C ASN A 256 -15.72 1.98 2.32
N LEU A 257 -15.54 0.85 1.65
CA LEU A 257 -15.50 0.72 0.19
C LEU A 257 -16.88 0.86 -0.47
N ASP A 258 -17.99 0.74 0.28
CA ASP A 258 -19.33 0.87 -0.29
C ASP A 258 -19.63 2.32 -0.73
N ARG A 259 -18.82 3.28 -0.29
CA ARG A 259 -18.77 4.66 -0.83
C ARG A 259 -18.62 4.70 -2.36
N TYR A 260 -17.86 3.77 -2.96
CA TYR A 260 -17.70 3.73 -4.42
C TYR A 260 -18.95 3.23 -5.13
N LYS A 261 -19.73 2.34 -4.49
CA LYS A 261 -21.04 1.96 -5.00
C LYS A 261 -21.97 3.16 -4.99
N LEU A 262 -22.02 3.91 -3.88
CA LEU A 262 -22.82 5.13 -3.76
C LEU A 262 -22.39 6.22 -4.76
N MET A 263 -21.10 6.37 -5.03
CA MET A 263 -20.59 7.23 -6.10
C MET A 263 -21.06 6.76 -7.48
N LEU A 264 -20.93 5.47 -7.81
CA LEU A 264 -21.38 4.90 -9.09
C LEU A 264 -22.90 5.01 -9.27
N ASP A 265 -23.67 4.69 -8.23
CA ASP A 265 -25.13 4.81 -8.19
C ASP A 265 -25.55 6.28 -8.39
N ASN A 266 -24.87 7.24 -7.76
CA ASN A 266 -25.13 8.67 -7.94
C ASN A 266 -24.70 9.19 -9.32
N ASN A 267 -23.54 8.79 -9.83
CA ASN A 267 -23.09 9.11 -11.20
C ASN A 267 -24.12 8.60 -12.21
N THR A 268 -24.60 7.36 -12.02
CA THR A 268 -25.66 6.75 -12.85
C THR A 268 -26.97 7.54 -12.74
N ARG A 269 -27.40 7.93 -11.54
CA ARG A 269 -28.64 8.72 -11.37
C ARG A 269 -28.57 10.10 -12.04
N ILE A 270 -27.41 10.74 -12.00
CA ILE A 270 -27.17 12.03 -12.67
C ILE A 270 -27.11 11.85 -14.20
N ALA A 271 -26.40 10.83 -14.68
CA ALA A 271 -26.31 10.52 -16.11
C ALA A 271 -27.63 10.01 -16.72
N PHE A 272 -28.50 9.38 -15.92
CA PHE A 272 -29.75 8.75 -16.34
C PHE A 272 -30.91 9.18 -15.42
N PRO A 273 -31.47 10.39 -15.58
CA PRO A 273 -32.51 10.93 -14.70
C PRO A 273 -33.76 10.05 -14.53
N SER A 274 -34.06 9.21 -15.53
CA SER A 274 -35.13 8.19 -15.49
C SER A 274 -35.03 7.18 -14.34
N SER A 275 -33.88 7.08 -13.67
CA SER A 275 -33.63 6.20 -12.53
C SER A 275 -33.96 6.80 -11.16
N ALA A 276 -34.42 8.06 -11.10
CA ALA A 276 -34.59 8.81 -9.85
C ALA A 276 -35.73 8.33 -8.91
N PHE A 277 -36.47 7.29 -9.26
CA PHE A 277 -37.67 6.84 -8.51
C PHE A 277 -37.38 5.82 -7.39
N ASP A 278 -36.23 5.14 -7.39
CA ASP A 278 -35.90 4.12 -6.38
C ASP A 278 -34.93 4.65 -5.31
N SER A 279 -35.46 4.93 -4.11
CA SER A 279 -34.68 5.15 -2.89
C SER A 279 -35.52 4.85 -1.65
N PRO A 280 -34.91 4.31 -0.59
CA PRO A 280 -34.94 5.08 0.65
C PRO A 280 -33.57 5.25 1.31
N PHE A 281 -33.42 6.36 2.05
CA PHE A 281 -32.25 6.70 2.86
C PHE A 281 -32.19 5.90 4.16
N THR A 282 -31.00 5.75 4.74
CA THR A 282 -30.84 5.51 6.19
C THR A 282 -29.53 6.12 6.68
N SER A 283 -29.57 6.89 7.76
CA SER A 283 -28.40 7.52 8.40
C SER A 283 -27.86 6.68 9.56
N PRO A 284 -26.55 6.71 9.85
CA PRO A 284 -25.94 5.89 10.90
C PRO A 284 -26.21 6.43 12.32
N SER A 285 -26.14 5.54 13.31
CA SER A 285 -26.26 5.85 14.75
C SER A 285 -24.96 5.60 15.52
N LEU A 286 -24.90 6.10 16.75
CA LEU A 286 -23.67 6.40 17.50
C LEU A 286 -23.09 5.23 18.32
N LEU A 287 -21.81 5.37 18.68
CA LEU A 287 -21.06 4.56 19.66
C LEU A 287 -21.56 4.75 21.10
N PRO A 288 -21.26 3.79 21.98
CA PRO A 288 -20.86 4.12 23.35
C PRO A 288 -19.54 3.46 23.79
N SER A 289 -18.86 4.09 24.75
CA SER A 289 -17.61 3.60 25.38
C SER A 289 -17.89 3.02 26.78
N SER A 290 -16.96 2.24 27.33
CA SER A 290 -16.89 2.04 28.80
C SER A 290 -15.49 1.65 29.28
N THR A 291 -15.20 2.03 30.52
CA THR A 291 -13.90 1.92 31.21
C THR A 291 -13.91 0.79 32.25
N SER A 292 -12.72 0.30 32.64
CA SER A 292 -12.45 -0.02 34.05
C SER A 292 -10.95 -0.12 34.33
N SER A 293 -10.58 0.05 35.60
CA SER A 293 -9.21 0.15 36.11
C SER A 293 -8.97 -0.86 37.24
N THR A 294 -7.74 -1.34 37.44
CA THR A 294 -7.26 -1.68 38.79
C THR A 294 -5.72 -1.64 38.88
N SER A 295 -5.17 -1.67 40.10
CA SER A 295 -3.78 -1.38 40.43
C SER A 295 -3.19 -2.39 41.42
N SER A 296 -1.85 -2.55 41.47
CA SER A 296 -1.06 -2.58 42.73
C SER A 296 0.46 -2.76 42.57
N THR A 297 1.15 -2.18 43.56
CA THR A 297 2.52 -2.34 44.11
C THR A 297 3.06 -3.77 44.27
N SER A 298 4.35 -4.07 44.57
CA SER A 298 5.68 -3.40 44.47
C SER A 298 6.75 -4.26 45.21
N SER A 299 8.06 -4.18 44.90
CA SER A 299 9.24 -4.23 45.83
C SER A 299 10.55 -4.84 45.26
N LEU A 300 11.66 -4.59 45.97
CA LEU A 300 13.09 -4.96 45.80
C LEU A 300 13.72 -4.99 47.23
N PRO A 301 14.98 -5.44 47.50
CA PRO A 301 16.15 -5.62 46.64
C PRO A 301 16.64 -7.10 46.59
N GLN A 302 17.87 -7.61 46.79
CA GLN A 302 19.19 -7.14 47.28
C GLN A 302 20.35 -8.00 46.69
N ALA A 303 21.62 -7.69 47.00
CA ALA A 303 22.81 -8.25 46.35
C ALA A 303 23.89 -8.80 47.30
N THR A 304 24.74 -9.69 46.78
CA THR A 304 25.99 -10.21 47.41
C THR A 304 27.09 -10.37 46.35
N ALA A 305 28.36 -10.33 46.77
CA ALA A 305 29.53 -10.12 45.91
C ALA A 305 30.13 -11.41 45.28
N ALA A 306 31.11 -11.22 44.39
CA ALA A 306 31.69 -12.26 43.54
C ALA A 306 33.14 -12.67 43.92
N VAL A 307 33.54 -13.87 43.49
CA VAL A 307 34.93 -14.34 43.43
C VAL A 307 35.42 -14.21 41.98
N VAL A 308 36.69 -13.84 41.78
CA VAL A 308 37.26 -13.52 40.46
C VAL A 308 37.83 -14.75 39.75
N GLY A 309 37.54 -14.88 38.45
CA GLY A 309 38.21 -15.79 37.52
C GLY A 309 38.33 -15.12 36.15
N GLN A 310 39.41 -15.43 35.41
CA GLN A 310 39.86 -14.83 34.13
C GLN A 310 38.79 -14.04 33.34
N GLN A 311 38.97 -12.72 33.21
CA GLN A 311 38.00 -11.84 32.57
C GLN A 311 37.87 -12.10 31.06
N GLY A 312 36.90 -12.95 30.68
CA GLY A 312 36.31 -12.93 29.35
C GLY A 312 35.67 -11.56 29.04
N ARG A 313 35.41 -11.29 27.75
CA ARG A 313 34.90 -9.99 27.27
C ARG A 313 33.71 -9.49 28.09
N ASN A 314 33.85 -8.32 28.72
CA ASN A 314 32.75 -7.69 29.45
C ASN A 314 31.71 -7.13 28.46
N LYS A 315 30.58 -7.82 28.33
CA LYS A 315 29.47 -7.48 27.42
C LYS A 315 28.73 -6.17 27.76
N PHE A 316 29.04 -5.56 28.90
CA PHE A 316 28.49 -4.25 29.29
C PHE A 316 29.42 -3.09 28.93
N LEU A 317 30.59 -3.37 28.32
CA LEU A 317 31.40 -2.34 27.66
C LEU A 317 30.88 -2.09 26.24
N GLU A 318 30.83 -0.82 25.89
CA GLU A 318 30.35 -0.34 24.59
C GLU A 318 31.22 -0.86 23.43
N VAL A 319 30.59 -1.14 22.29
CA VAL A 319 31.28 -1.64 21.10
C VAL A 319 31.69 -0.46 20.23
N ASP A 320 32.95 -0.06 20.32
CA ASP A 320 33.53 0.90 19.40
C ASP A 320 33.53 0.34 17.96
N SER A 321 32.66 0.90 17.11
CA SER A 321 32.44 0.47 15.74
C SER A 321 31.61 1.54 15.00
N PRO A 322 32.00 1.97 13.78
CA PRO A 322 31.27 3.00 13.02
C PRO A 322 29.88 2.55 12.55
N LEU A 323 29.52 1.27 12.74
CA LEU A 323 28.19 0.74 12.44
C LEU A 323 27.24 0.75 13.66
N MET A 324 27.76 1.04 14.85
CA MET A 324 26.96 1.27 16.05
C MET A 324 26.69 2.78 16.19
N PRO A 325 25.45 3.22 16.43
CA PRO A 325 25.21 4.60 16.84
C PRO A 325 25.84 4.83 18.22
N PRO A 326 26.37 6.04 18.52
CA PRO A 326 26.92 6.34 19.84
C PRO A 326 25.84 6.17 20.91
N SER A 327 26.19 5.51 22.02
CA SER A 327 25.23 5.24 23.09
C SER A 327 24.88 6.51 23.88
N LEU A 328 23.69 6.51 24.47
CA LEU A 328 23.26 7.58 25.37
C LEU A 328 24.14 7.56 26.64
N PRO A 329 24.73 8.69 27.08
CA PRO A 329 25.67 8.72 28.20
C PRO A 329 25.12 8.12 29.51
N SER A 330 23.81 8.25 29.75
CA SER A 330 23.12 7.60 30.87
C SER A 330 23.13 6.07 30.77
N TRP A 331 22.94 5.51 29.58
CA TRP A 331 23.01 4.07 29.31
C TRP A 331 24.45 3.56 29.38
N THR A 332 25.43 4.29 28.87
CA THR A 332 26.86 3.94 29.00
C THR A 332 27.27 3.96 30.48
N THR A 333 26.76 4.91 31.28
CA THR A 333 27.03 4.99 32.73
C THR A 333 26.38 3.83 33.50
N ALA A 334 25.09 3.55 33.25
CA ALA A 334 24.39 2.43 33.86
C ALA A 334 25.01 1.07 33.48
N SER A 335 25.39 0.89 32.22
CA SER A 335 26.06 -0.33 31.74
C SER A 335 27.43 -0.51 32.39
N LYS A 336 28.25 0.55 32.51
CA LYS A 336 29.50 0.50 33.26
C LYS A 336 29.29 0.14 34.74
N THR A 337 28.23 0.67 35.36
CA THR A 337 27.89 0.37 36.78
C THR A 337 27.53 -1.10 36.98
N ILE A 338 26.68 -1.67 36.12
CA ILE A 338 26.32 -3.10 36.15
C ILE A 338 27.57 -3.94 35.81
N GLY A 339 28.27 -3.56 34.74
CA GLY A 339 29.47 -4.22 34.23
C GLY A 339 30.65 -4.27 35.21
N ALA A 340 30.72 -3.36 36.18
CA ALA A 340 31.73 -3.38 37.24
C ALA A 340 31.61 -4.61 38.17
N THR A 341 30.43 -5.22 38.25
CA THR A 341 30.16 -6.44 39.05
C THR A 341 30.04 -7.71 38.20
N PHE A 342 30.13 -7.59 36.86
CA PHE A 342 29.93 -8.72 35.96
C PHE A 342 31.15 -9.65 35.91
N ASN A 343 30.99 -10.88 36.43
CA ASN A 343 31.94 -11.96 36.21
C ASN A 343 31.46 -12.83 35.02
N PRO A 344 32.19 -12.90 33.89
CA PRO A 344 31.79 -13.67 32.70
C PRO A 344 31.81 -15.20 32.93
N ASN A 345 32.60 -15.68 33.89
CA ASN A 345 32.66 -17.10 34.26
C ASN A 345 31.60 -17.50 35.29
N GLN A 346 30.87 -16.52 35.86
CA GLN A 346 29.78 -16.80 36.79
C GLN A 346 28.73 -17.68 36.09
N HIS A 347 28.51 -18.85 36.67
CA HIS A 347 27.47 -19.76 36.21
C HIS A 347 26.10 -19.10 36.44
N ALA A 348 25.11 -19.45 35.62
CA ALA A 348 23.75 -18.98 35.87
C ALA A 348 23.29 -19.50 37.24
N ARG A 349 22.54 -18.68 37.98
CA ARG A 349 21.81 -19.16 39.16
C ARG A 349 20.70 -20.09 38.69
N ASP A 350 20.37 -21.12 39.47
CA ASP A 350 19.29 -22.03 39.11
C ASP A 350 17.97 -21.26 38.89
N GLY A 351 17.23 -21.64 37.86
CA GLY A 351 16.02 -20.93 37.41
C GLY A 351 16.28 -19.63 36.62
N VAL A 352 17.51 -19.15 36.47
CA VAL A 352 17.82 -17.98 35.62
C VAL A 352 18.21 -18.44 34.21
N PRO A 353 17.35 -18.25 33.20
CA PRO A 353 17.60 -18.76 31.85
C PRO A 353 18.74 -17.98 31.16
N ARG A 354 19.57 -18.69 30.39
CA ARG A 354 20.86 -18.18 29.87
C ARG A 354 20.89 -18.22 28.35
N GLY A 355 21.08 -17.06 27.73
CA GLY A 355 21.15 -16.92 26.28
C GLY A 355 20.82 -15.50 25.84
N TYR A 356 20.50 -15.35 24.56
CA TYR A 356 20.09 -14.09 23.94
C TYR A 356 18.86 -14.34 23.06
N ILE A 357 17.91 -13.40 23.12
CA ILE A 357 16.64 -13.40 22.36
C ILE A 357 16.88 -12.99 20.89
N LEU A 358 17.92 -12.17 20.67
CA LEU A 358 18.40 -11.64 19.39
C LEU A 358 19.94 -11.66 19.45
N PRO A 359 20.67 -11.68 18.32
CA PRO A 359 22.14 -11.75 18.36
C PRO A 359 22.74 -10.51 19.04
N GLU A 360 23.78 -10.69 19.85
CA GLU A 360 24.49 -9.58 20.49
C GLU A 360 25.13 -8.68 19.41
N PRO A 361 24.94 -7.34 19.39
CA PRO A 361 25.43 -6.48 18.31
C PRO A 361 26.94 -6.61 18.05
N ALA A 362 27.72 -6.88 19.10
CA ALA A 362 29.15 -7.19 19.02
C ALA A 362 29.50 -8.33 18.06
N MET A 363 28.61 -9.33 17.90
CA MET A 363 28.80 -10.48 17.00
C MET A 363 28.83 -10.09 15.52
N ILE A 364 28.32 -8.91 15.19
CA ILE A 364 28.34 -8.32 13.85
C ILE A 364 29.35 -7.17 13.81
N ALA A 365 29.26 -6.23 14.76
CA ALA A 365 30.04 -5.00 14.79
C ALA A 365 31.57 -5.20 14.94
N ASN A 366 32.02 -6.31 15.55
CA ASN A 366 33.45 -6.65 15.65
C ASN A 366 33.99 -7.52 14.50
N LEU A 367 33.19 -7.83 13.47
CA LEU A 367 33.68 -8.61 12.32
C LEU A 367 34.58 -7.75 11.44
N SER A 368 35.89 -8.01 11.48
CA SER A 368 36.92 -7.33 10.69
C SER A 368 36.77 -7.54 9.18
N ALA A 369 36.21 -8.66 8.75
CA ALA A 369 35.95 -8.96 7.34
C ALA A 369 34.56 -8.44 6.91
N ASP A 370 34.53 -7.37 6.13
CA ASP A 370 33.30 -6.73 5.62
C ASP A 370 32.31 -7.70 4.97
N GLN A 371 32.79 -8.61 4.11
CA GLN A 371 31.94 -9.63 3.47
C GLN A 371 31.28 -10.60 4.48
N THR A 372 31.93 -10.87 5.61
CA THR A 372 31.35 -11.70 6.68
C THR A 372 30.31 -10.89 7.46
N ARG A 373 30.61 -9.60 7.71
CA ARG A 373 29.71 -8.65 8.39
C ARG A 373 28.43 -8.38 7.60
N GLN A 374 28.54 -8.17 6.29
CA GLN A 374 27.40 -8.03 5.37
C GLN A 374 26.57 -9.32 5.30
N ALA A 375 27.19 -10.50 5.18
CA ALA A 375 26.47 -11.77 5.17
C ALA A 375 25.68 -12.01 6.47
N TYR A 376 26.28 -11.71 7.63
CA TYR A 376 25.61 -11.84 8.93
C TYR A 376 24.43 -10.85 9.06
N LEU A 377 24.57 -9.61 8.57
CA LEU A 377 23.48 -8.64 8.51
C LEU A 377 22.33 -9.10 7.61
N LEU A 378 22.65 -9.58 6.40
CA LEU A 378 21.64 -10.10 5.45
C LEU A 378 20.93 -11.33 6.01
N MET A 379 21.65 -12.26 6.65
CA MET A 379 21.04 -13.42 7.31
C MET A 379 20.15 -13.03 8.49
N TYR A 380 20.59 -12.07 9.31
CA TYR A 380 19.74 -11.53 10.39
C TYR A 380 18.46 -10.90 9.83
N LEU A 381 18.54 -10.09 8.77
CA LEU A 381 17.37 -9.47 8.14
C LEU A 381 16.42 -10.50 7.53
N LYS A 382 16.94 -11.52 6.82
CA LYS A 382 16.15 -12.64 6.26
C LYS A 382 15.39 -13.42 7.34
N LEU A 383 15.98 -13.63 8.51
CA LEU A 383 15.37 -14.39 9.61
C LEU A 383 14.57 -13.52 10.59
N ARG A 384 14.66 -12.19 10.51
CA ARG A 384 14.18 -11.25 11.55
C ARG A 384 12.74 -11.51 11.98
N ASP A 385 11.82 -11.61 11.04
CA ASP A 385 10.39 -11.69 11.35
C ASP A 385 9.98 -13.12 11.79
N PHE A 386 10.68 -14.15 11.31
CA PHE A 386 10.60 -15.51 11.86
C PHE A 386 11.09 -15.57 13.31
N LEU A 387 12.18 -14.87 13.63
CA LEU A 387 12.71 -14.79 15.00
C LEU A 387 11.73 -14.09 15.93
N LEU A 388 11.14 -12.97 15.50
CA LEU A 388 10.08 -12.28 16.24
C LEU A 388 8.85 -13.17 16.46
N TYR A 389 8.43 -13.94 15.45
CA TYR A 389 7.36 -14.94 15.59
C TYR A 389 7.72 -16.05 16.60
N ARG A 390 8.95 -16.58 16.58
CA ARG A 390 9.42 -17.58 17.57
C ARG A 390 9.32 -17.02 19.00
N ILE A 391 9.75 -15.77 19.20
CA ILE A 391 9.70 -15.09 20.52
C ILE A 391 8.25 -14.90 20.99
N HIS A 392 7.33 -14.55 20.09
CA HIS A 392 5.92 -14.40 20.40
C HIS A 392 5.24 -15.73 20.74
N LYS A 393 5.55 -16.81 20.00
CA LYS A 393 4.90 -18.12 20.15
C LYS A 393 5.45 -18.99 21.28
N LEU A 394 6.77 -19.04 21.43
CA LEU A 394 7.44 -19.82 22.48
C LEU A 394 7.65 -19.02 23.78
N GLY A 395 7.37 -17.72 23.75
CA GLY A 395 7.75 -16.80 24.82
C GLY A 395 9.26 -16.52 24.85
N VAL A 396 9.64 -15.60 25.73
CA VAL A 396 11.02 -15.08 25.81
C VAL A 396 12.05 -16.14 26.22
N VAL A 397 11.68 -17.10 27.07
CA VAL A 397 12.61 -18.08 27.66
C VAL A 397 12.98 -19.17 26.65
N ASP A 398 11.98 -19.80 26.03
CA ASP A 398 12.20 -20.92 25.09
C ASP A 398 12.62 -20.43 23.69
N ALA A 399 12.59 -19.11 23.45
CA ALA A 399 13.17 -18.46 22.28
C ALA A 399 14.68 -18.17 22.39
N LEU A 400 15.29 -18.31 23.57
CA LEU A 400 16.72 -18.04 23.76
C LEU A 400 17.61 -18.94 22.89
N LEU A 401 18.76 -18.40 22.50
CA LEU A 401 19.90 -19.13 21.93
C LEU A 401 21.19 -18.65 22.59
N SER A 402 22.18 -19.55 22.72
CA SER A 402 23.52 -19.15 23.14
C SER A 402 24.21 -18.26 22.10
N ALA A 403 25.27 -17.55 22.52
CA ALA A 403 26.10 -16.77 21.60
C ALA A 403 26.80 -17.63 20.54
N ASP A 404 26.90 -18.94 20.71
CA ASP A 404 27.47 -19.85 19.71
C ASP A 404 26.44 -20.29 18.67
N GLU A 405 25.23 -20.65 19.12
CA GLU A 405 24.09 -20.92 18.23
C GLU A 405 23.75 -19.69 17.38
N TRP A 406 23.84 -18.48 17.93
CA TRP A 406 23.69 -17.25 17.14
C TRP A 406 24.76 -17.09 16.05
N ARG A 407 26.02 -17.51 16.26
CA ARG A 407 27.04 -17.51 15.17
C ARG A 407 26.68 -18.52 14.09
N LYS A 408 26.15 -19.68 14.47
CA LYS A 408 25.74 -20.75 13.56
C LYS A 408 24.53 -20.32 12.71
N VAL A 409 23.53 -19.68 13.33
CA VAL A 409 22.36 -19.09 12.64
C VAL A 409 22.78 -17.97 11.67
N LEU A 410 23.57 -16.98 12.13
CA LEU A 410 24.01 -15.89 11.24
C LEU A 410 25.00 -16.35 10.16
N GLY A 411 25.75 -17.42 10.43
CA GLY A 411 26.70 -18.03 9.50
C GLY A 411 26.12 -18.98 8.45
N LEU A 412 24.80 -19.24 8.45
CA LEU A 412 24.16 -20.25 7.58
C LEU A 412 24.50 -20.11 6.09
N GLU A 413 24.60 -18.90 5.54
CA GLU A 413 24.94 -18.67 4.13
C GLU A 413 26.44 -18.74 3.82
N ARG A 414 27.31 -18.93 4.83
CA ARG A 414 28.77 -19.04 4.67
C ARG A 414 29.34 -20.43 4.94
N VAL A 415 28.54 -21.39 5.42
CA VAL A 415 28.96 -22.80 5.54
C VAL A 415 28.78 -23.47 4.16
N PRO A 416 29.86 -23.88 3.46
CA PRO A 416 29.74 -24.56 2.17
C PRO A 416 29.00 -25.88 2.32
N VAL A 417 28.23 -26.27 1.30
CA VAL A 417 27.49 -27.54 1.28
C VAL A 417 28.44 -28.65 0.85
N THR A 418 29.23 -29.15 1.81
CA THR A 418 30.06 -30.35 1.69
C THR A 418 29.53 -31.43 2.63
N ASP A 419 28.86 -32.42 2.04
CA ASP A 419 28.18 -33.49 2.76
C ASP A 419 29.13 -34.33 3.63
N GLY A 420 28.57 -34.94 4.68
CA GLY A 420 29.32 -35.74 5.65
C GLY A 420 30.16 -34.95 6.67
N THR A 421 30.34 -33.63 6.49
CA THR A 421 31.09 -32.82 7.45
C THR A 421 30.28 -32.49 8.72
N ARG A 422 30.98 -32.33 9.86
CA ARG A 422 30.37 -31.89 11.13
C ARG A 422 29.59 -30.57 10.98
N SER A 423 30.12 -29.66 10.16
CA SER A 423 29.50 -28.38 9.82
C SER A 423 28.20 -28.53 9.02
N ALA A 424 28.11 -29.53 8.12
CA ALA A 424 26.88 -29.83 7.38
C ALA A 424 25.81 -30.46 8.30
N MET A 425 26.20 -31.35 9.22
CA MET A 425 25.28 -31.88 10.24
C MET A 425 24.73 -30.77 11.14
N GLU A 426 25.58 -29.83 11.58
CA GLU A 426 25.16 -28.73 12.45
C GLU A 426 24.34 -27.67 11.69
N ARG A 427 24.63 -27.41 10.40
CA ARG A 427 23.76 -26.66 9.48
C ARG A 427 22.38 -27.30 9.38
N ASN A 428 22.31 -28.61 9.18
CA ASN A 428 21.03 -29.33 9.06
C ASN A 428 20.24 -29.29 10.36
N LYS A 429 20.88 -29.46 11.53
CA LYS A 429 20.21 -29.31 12.84
C LYS A 429 19.61 -27.90 13.02
N VAL A 430 20.30 -26.84 12.60
CA VAL A 430 19.74 -25.48 12.63
C VAL A 430 18.56 -25.35 11.65
N LEU A 431 18.68 -25.90 10.43
CA LEU A 431 17.58 -25.91 9.45
C LEU A 431 16.36 -26.73 9.92
N GLU A 432 16.55 -27.81 10.71
CA GLU A 432 15.46 -28.57 11.33
C GLU A 432 14.75 -27.77 12.42
N VAL A 433 15.47 -27.03 13.26
CA VAL A 433 14.85 -26.10 14.23
C VAL A 433 14.07 -24.98 13.53
N LEU A 434 14.58 -24.46 12.41
CA LEU A 434 13.86 -23.50 11.57
C LEU A 434 12.61 -24.12 10.91
N ARG A 435 12.71 -25.37 10.42
CA ARG A 435 11.60 -26.11 9.79
C ARG A 435 10.50 -26.49 10.78
N ALA A 436 10.82 -27.07 11.94
CA ALA A 436 9.81 -27.45 12.93
C ALA A 436 9.00 -26.24 13.44
N ALA A 437 9.63 -25.07 13.54
CA ALA A 437 8.94 -23.81 13.81
C ALA A 437 8.07 -23.33 12.63
N SER A 438 8.49 -23.63 11.38
CA SER A 438 7.73 -23.38 10.14
C SER A 438 6.58 -24.38 9.90
N ASP A 439 6.66 -25.61 10.40
CA ASP A 439 5.59 -26.60 10.26
C ASP A 439 4.41 -26.27 11.18
N GLY A 440 4.70 -25.73 12.38
CA GLY A 440 3.70 -25.08 13.23
C GLY A 440 3.16 -23.74 12.67
N VAL A 441 3.58 -23.34 11.48
CA VAL A 441 3.21 -22.12 10.75
C VAL A 441 2.44 -22.46 9.45
N SER A 442 2.28 -23.75 9.10
CA SER A 442 1.60 -24.23 7.88
C SER A 442 0.12 -23.87 7.71
N GLY A 443 -0.50 -23.15 8.65
CA GLY A 443 -1.83 -22.53 8.48
C GLY A 443 -1.81 -21.02 8.20
N LEU A 444 -0.68 -20.34 8.42
CA LEU A 444 -0.51 -18.88 8.41
C LEU A 444 0.96 -18.54 8.10
N VAL A 445 1.24 -17.94 6.93
CA VAL A 445 2.57 -17.62 6.34
C VAL A 445 3.08 -18.68 5.33
N CYS A 446 2.85 -18.41 4.04
CA CYS A 446 3.95 -18.49 3.08
C CYS A 446 4.84 -17.26 3.30
N ALA A 447 6.17 -17.37 3.20
CA ALA A 447 7.16 -16.52 3.88
C ALA A 447 7.13 -15.00 3.62
N SER A 448 6.12 -14.28 4.15
CA SER A 448 6.09 -12.83 4.38
C SER A 448 4.95 -12.39 5.32
N PHE A 449 5.31 -11.73 6.43
CA PHE A 449 4.52 -10.86 7.32
C PHE A 449 3.13 -11.28 7.88
N LEU A 450 3.15 -11.68 9.15
CA LEU A 450 2.06 -11.60 10.16
C LEU A 450 2.69 -11.20 11.53
N ILE A 451 2.00 -10.83 12.62
CA ILE A 451 0.57 -10.91 12.97
C ILE A 451 0.07 -9.73 13.85
N LEU A 452 -1.24 -9.75 14.13
CA LEU A 452 -2.16 -8.95 14.97
C LEU A 452 -1.72 -8.14 16.24
N GLN A 453 -2.40 -6.98 16.39
CA GLN A 453 -3.05 -6.38 17.60
C GLN A 453 -2.22 -5.94 18.84
N SER A 454 -2.66 -4.95 19.67
CA SER A 454 -3.95 -4.24 19.74
C SER A 454 -3.87 -2.72 20.05
N SER A 455 -4.89 -1.98 19.60
CA SER A 455 -5.45 -0.70 20.12
C SER A 455 -4.63 0.61 20.10
N THR A 456 -5.36 1.71 19.80
CA THR A 456 -4.99 3.13 19.79
C THR A 456 -4.05 3.59 18.67
N ASP A 457 -4.40 4.73 18.07
CA ASP A 457 -4.13 5.01 16.66
C ASP A 457 -3.05 6.07 16.42
N LEU A 458 -2.13 5.77 15.49
CA LEU A 458 -1.25 6.76 14.86
C LEU A 458 -0.73 6.20 13.52
N VAL A 459 -1.16 6.79 12.39
CA VAL A 459 -0.85 6.29 11.04
C VAL A 459 0.43 6.93 10.52
N LEU A 460 1.42 6.11 10.12
CA LEU A 460 2.51 6.55 9.24
C LEU A 460 2.25 6.14 7.79
N VAL A 461 2.66 7.03 6.89
CA VAL A 461 2.55 6.88 5.44
C VAL A 461 3.94 6.61 4.86
N TYR A 462 4.15 5.45 4.27
CA TYR A 462 5.37 5.15 3.49
C TYR A 462 5.06 5.19 1.99
N ARG A 463 5.77 6.06 1.25
CA ARG A 463 5.74 6.16 -0.22
C ARG A 463 6.88 5.33 -0.80
N PHE A 464 6.58 4.21 -1.45
CA PHE A 464 7.58 3.24 -1.92
C PHE A 464 8.22 3.56 -3.29
N PHE A 465 8.44 4.84 -3.59
CA PHE A 465 9.05 5.29 -4.84
C PHE A 465 9.96 6.50 -4.62
N THR A 466 11.28 6.28 -4.70
CA THR A 466 12.28 7.31 -5.04
C THR A 466 12.28 7.55 -6.56
N PRO A 467 12.75 8.71 -7.04
CA PRO A 467 12.93 8.97 -8.47
C PRO A 467 14.00 8.06 -9.11
#